data_AF-A0A507CWI1-F1
#
_entry.id   AF-A0A507CWI1-F1
#
_cell.length_a   1.000
_cell.length_b   1.000
_cell.length_c   1.000
_cell.angle_alpha   90.00
_cell.angle_beta   90.00
_cell.angle_gamma   90.00
#
_symmetry.space_group_name_H-M   'P 1'
#
loop_
_entity.id
_entity.type
_entity.pdbx_description
1 polymer ?
#
loop_
_entity_poly.entity_id
_entity_poly.type
_entity_poly.pdbx_seq_one_letter_code
_entity_poly.pdbx_strand_id
1 'polypeptide(L)'
;MPAFIPQYFERTLQIKHGEGYCSSLTNLQPFTKGDVVGSFKSTMTLSDKRYSTVQIDANTNIELNSELVFINHSCDPNVYIDTKNMQFVALKDLPVGTELTFFYPSTEWTMQQPFECWCGASNCLKEVKGARFIDGKILEKHLLSDHVTKLMNDRDRTEKAVAL
;
A
#
# COMPACT_ATOMS: atom_id res chain seq x y z
N MET A 1 -18.19 -21.13 -2.34
CA MET A 1 -17.38 -20.03 -1.78
C MET A 1 -15.92 -20.38 -2.02
N PRO A 2 -15.10 -19.52 -2.64
CA PRO A 2 -13.69 -19.83 -2.79
C PRO A 2 -13.08 -20.04 -1.39
N ALA A 3 -12.34 -21.13 -1.22
CA ALA A 3 -11.78 -21.51 0.06
C ALA A 3 -10.82 -20.43 0.56
N PHE A 4 -10.94 -20.07 1.84
CA PHE A 4 -10.01 -19.21 2.55
C PHE A 4 -8.64 -19.89 2.58
N ILE A 5 -7.67 -19.37 1.82
CA ILE A 5 -6.28 -19.82 1.85
C ILE A 5 -5.45 -18.66 2.39
N PRO A 6 -5.20 -18.63 3.72
CA PRO A 6 -4.31 -17.65 4.30
C PRO A 6 -2.90 -17.83 3.73
N GLN A 7 -2.27 -16.71 3.39
CA GLN A 7 -0.87 -16.71 2.98
C GLN A 7 -0.04 -16.28 4.15
N TYR A 8 0.86 -17.18 4.54
CA TYR A 8 1.72 -17.03 5.69
C TYR A 8 3.14 -16.74 5.23
N PHE A 9 3.67 -15.64 5.71
CA PHE A 9 5.06 -15.23 5.55
C PHE A 9 5.87 -15.54 6.81
N GLU A 10 5.46 -16.53 7.61
CA GLU A 10 5.99 -16.87 8.96
C GLU A 10 7.51 -16.97 9.08
N ARG A 11 8.25 -17.22 7.98
CA ARG A 11 9.71 -17.27 7.99
C ARG A 11 10.39 -15.95 7.64
N THR A 12 9.66 -15.03 7.02
CA THR A 12 10.19 -13.77 6.49
C THR A 12 9.59 -12.54 7.16
N LEU A 13 8.41 -12.65 7.75
CA LEU A 13 7.69 -11.56 8.40
C LEU A 13 7.19 -11.96 9.79
N GLN A 14 7.03 -10.96 10.65
CA GLN A 14 6.45 -11.07 11.97
C GLN A 14 5.48 -9.91 12.21
N ILE A 15 4.31 -10.21 12.77
CA ILE A 15 3.42 -9.19 13.30
C ILE A 15 3.90 -8.85 14.71
N LYS A 16 4.23 -7.59 14.94
CA LYS A 16 4.50 -7.04 16.26
C LYS A 16 3.20 -6.43 16.78
N HIS A 17 2.56 -7.11 17.73
CA HIS A 17 1.32 -6.62 18.33
C HIS A 17 1.60 -5.45 19.28
N GLY A 18 0.88 -4.36 19.06
CA GLY A 18 0.83 -3.20 19.96
C GLY A 18 -0.57 -3.00 20.53
N GLU A 19 -0.70 -2.18 21.55
CA GLU A 19 -2.02 -1.79 22.07
C GLU A 19 -2.78 -0.90 21.07
N GLY A 20 -4.09 -1.10 20.95
CA GLY A 20 -4.92 -0.36 19.99
C GLY A 20 -4.51 -0.59 18.54
N TYR A 21 -4.38 0.50 17.77
CA TYR A 21 -4.00 0.48 16.35
C TYR A 21 -2.48 0.52 16.12
N CYS A 22 -1.69 0.06 17.09
CA CYS A 22 -0.22 0.14 17.06
C CYS A 22 0.46 -1.18 16.65
N SER A 23 -0.28 -2.10 16.03
CA SER A 23 0.34 -3.31 15.48
C SER A 23 1.14 -2.95 14.22
N SER A 24 2.23 -3.65 13.97
CA SER A 24 3.07 -3.43 12.80
C SER A 24 3.61 -4.73 12.23
N LEU A 25 4.04 -4.68 10.97
CA LEU A 25 4.64 -5.79 10.26
C LEU A 25 6.15 -5.56 10.16
N THR A 26 6.96 -6.53 10.57
CA THR A 26 8.44 -6.43 10.56
C THR A 26 9.07 -7.58 9.80
N ASN A 27 10.22 -7.37 9.14
CA ASN A 27 10.97 -8.46 8.49
C ASN A 27 11.81 -9.28 9.49
N LEU A 28 11.87 -10.60 9.27
CA LEU A 28 12.67 -11.55 10.06
C LEU A 28 14.03 -11.88 9.42
N GLN A 29 14.26 -11.44 8.19
CA GLN A 29 15.50 -11.66 7.45
C GLN A 29 15.87 -10.38 6.69
N PRO A 30 17.16 -10.13 6.37
CA PRO A 30 17.55 -8.94 5.64
C PRO A 30 17.08 -9.02 4.19
N PHE A 31 16.77 -7.86 3.60
CA PHE A 31 16.51 -7.71 2.17
C PHE A 31 17.32 -6.54 1.62
N THR A 32 17.74 -6.68 0.37
CA THR A 32 18.35 -5.60 -0.42
C THR A 32 17.29 -4.86 -1.21
N LYS A 33 17.55 -3.58 -1.52
CA LYS A 33 16.68 -2.82 -2.42
C LYS A 33 16.43 -3.57 -3.73
N GLY A 34 15.16 -3.74 -4.08
CA GLY A 34 14.69 -4.46 -5.27
C GLY A 34 14.28 -5.91 -5.01
N ASP A 35 14.58 -6.47 -3.83
CA ASP A 35 14.17 -7.84 -3.51
C ASP A 35 12.66 -7.96 -3.36
N VAL A 36 12.13 -9.09 -3.81
CA VAL A 36 10.75 -9.49 -3.53
C VAL A 36 10.69 -9.99 -2.09
N VAL A 37 10.06 -9.21 -1.21
CA VAL A 37 9.90 -9.56 0.21
C VAL A 37 8.86 -10.68 0.36
N GLY A 38 7.86 -10.69 -0.51
CA GLY A 38 6.90 -11.77 -0.65
C GLY A 38 5.97 -11.58 -1.83
N SER A 39 5.25 -12.65 -2.18
CA SER A 39 4.19 -12.64 -3.19
C SER A 39 2.88 -13.01 -2.53
N PHE A 40 1.81 -12.34 -2.93
CA PHE A 40 0.46 -12.66 -2.49
C PHE A 40 -0.43 -13.11 -3.65
N LYS A 41 -1.47 -13.87 -3.35
CA LYS A 41 -2.51 -14.29 -4.31
C LYS A 41 -3.85 -13.77 -3.85
N SER A 42 -4.62 -13.21 -4.78
CA SER A 42 -6.02 -12.90 -4.49
C SER A 42 -6.80 -14.20 -4.32
N THR A 43 -7.56 -14.31 -3.23
CA THR A 43 -8.52 -15.40 -3.02
C THR A 43 -9.96 -14.92 -3.23
N MET A 44 -10.20 -13.60 -3.16
CA MET A 44 -11.52 -12.97 -3.34
C MET A 44 -11.39 -11.56 -3.89
N THR A 45 -12.15 -11.29 -4.95
CA THR A 45 -12.37 -9.94 -5.49
C THR A 45 -13.64 -9.36 -4.88
N LEU A 46 -13.56 -8.13 -4.38
CA LEU A 46 -14.68 -7.39 -3.81
C LEU A 46 -14.93 -6.09 -4.58
N SER A 47 -16.21 -5.72 -4.69
CA SER A 47 -16.61 -4.38 -5.13
C SER A 47 -16.44 -3.34 -4.03
N ASP A 48 -16.54 -3.77 -2.75
CA ASP A 48 -16.58 -2.86 -1.61
C ASP A 48 -15.19 -2.73 -0.97
N LYS A 49 -14.74 -1.48 -0.79
CA LYS A 49 -13.47 -1.16 -0.14
C LYS A 49 -13.54 -1.45 1.36
N ARG A 50 -12.50 -2.05 1.91
CA ARG A 50 -12.33 -2.37 3.34
C ARG A 50 -10.92 -2.03 3.79
N TYR A 51 -10.69 -1.89 5.09
CA TYR A 51 -9.34 -1.67 5.63
C TYR A 51 -8.38 -2.84 5.32
N SER A 52 -8.91 -4.04 5.09
CA SER A 52 -8.15 -5.26 4.78
C SER A 52 -7.91 -5.50 3.29
N THR A 53 -8.42 -4.62 2.42
CA THR A 53 -8.31 -4.78 0.97
C THR A 53 -7.29 -3.85 0.35
N VAL A 54 -6.75 -4.28 -0.80
CA VAL A 54 -5.92 -3.44 -1.67
C VAL A 54 -6.60 -3.31 -3.03
N GLN A 55 -6.66 -2.08 -3.52
CA GLN A 55 -7.15 -1.76 -4.85
C GLN A 55 -6.10 -2.18 -5.90
N ILE A 56 -6.48 -3.05 -6.83
CA ILE A 56 -5.61 -3.60 -7.88
C ILE A 56 -6.00 -3.13 -9.30
N ASP A 57 -7.18 -2.55 -9.44
CA ASP A 57 -7.66 -1.88 -10.65
C ASP A 57 -8.60 -0.72 -10.26
N ALA A 58 -9.01 0.11 -11.21
CA ALA A 58 -9.82 1.32 -11.00
C ALA A 58 -11.09 1.08 -10.18
N ASN A 59 -11.70 -0.10 -10.30
CA ASN A 59 -12.95 -0.45 -9.61
C ASN A 59 -12.87 -1.80 -8.90
N THR A 60 -11.66 -2.28 -8.57
CA THR A 60 -11.47 -3.64 -8.08
C THR A 60 -10.52 -3.67 -6.89
N ASN A 61 -11.01 -4.25 -5.80
CA ASN A 61 -10.26 -4.50 -4.59
C ASN A 61 -10.16 -6.01 -4.34
N ILE A 62 -9.08 -6.43 -3.69
CA ILE A 62 -8.88 -7.82 -3.26
C ILE A 62 -8.61 -7.88 -1.77
N GLU A 63 -9.05 -8.95 -1.12
CA GLU A 63 -8.65 -9.24 0.26
C GLU A 63 -7.24 -9.82 0.28
N LEU A 64 -6.38 -9.25 1.13
CA LEU A 64 -4.99 -9.71 1.27
C LEU A 64 -4.90 -11.06 2.02
N ASN A 65 -5.78 -11.31 2.98
CA ASN A 65 -5.85 -12.54 3.79
C ASN A 65 -4.48 -13.05 4.27
N SER A 66 -3.60 -12.14 4.70
CA SER A 66 -2.22 -12.42 5.11
C SER A 66 -1.76 -11.40 6.15
N GLU A 67 -0.55 -11.59 6.68
CA GLU A 67 0.09 -10.63 7.60
C GLU A 67 0.23 -9.22 7.00
N LEU A 68 0.12 -9.09 5.67
CA LEU A 68 0.12 -7.81 4.97
C LEU A 68 -1.00 -6.87 5.42
N VAL A 69 -2.07 -7.34 6.06
CA VAL A 69 -3.10 -6.45 6.64
C VAL A 69 -2.55 -5.58 7.80
N PHE A 70 -1.39 -5.91 8.35
CA PHE A 70 -0.70 -5.16 9.42
C PHE A 70 0.41 -4.24 8.90
N ILE A 71 0.59 -4.15 7.58
CA ILE A 71 1.57 -3.23 7.02
C ILE A 71 1.06 -1.79 7.16
N ASN A 72 1.86 -0.92 7.78
CA ASN A 72 1.45 0.46 8.06
C ASN A 72 1.74 1.41 6.89
N HIS A 73 1.11 2.57 6.93
CA HIS A 73 1.39 3.65 6.00
C HIS A 73 2.68 4.40 6.36
N SER A 74 3.47 4.76 5.34
CA SER A 74 4.47 5.83 5.45
C SER A 74 4.48 6.70 4.20
N CYS A 75 4.68 8.02 4.39
CA CYS A 75 4.93 8.96 3.30
C CYS A 75 6.37 8.85 2.76
N ASP A 76 7.27 8.16 3.46
CA ASP A 76 8.59 7.75 2.96
C ASP A 76 8.73 6.23 3.14
N PRO A 77 8.04 5.42 2.32
CA PRO A 77 7.92 3.99 2.53
C PRO A 77 9.24 3.25 2.30
N ASN A 78 9.28 1.99 2.74
CA ASN A 78 10.41 1.10 2.49
C ASN A 78 10.02 -0.14 1.67
N VAL A 79 8.73 -0.35 1.41
CA VAL A 79 8.24 -1.34 0.46
C VAL A 79 7.18 -0.75 -0.48
N TYR A 80 7.05 -1.35 -1.66
CA TYR A 80 6.03 -1.04 -2.67
C TYR A 80 5.17 -2.27 -2.94
N ILE A 81 3.86 -2.08 -3.09
CA ILE A 81 2.94 -3.15 -3.49
C ILE A 81 2.78 -3.12 -5.02
N ASP A 82 3.37 -4.10 -5.68
CA ASP A 82 3.20 -4.37 -7.10
C ASP A 82 1.90 -5.15 -7.33
N THR A 83 0.85 -4.44 -7.72
CA THR A 83 -0.47 -5.02 -7.98
C THR A 83 -0.53 -5.82 -9.28
N LYS A 84 0.45 -5.66 -10.18
CA LYS A 84 0.51 -6.38 -11.47
C LYS A 84 1.07 -7.78 -11.28
N ASN A 85 2.17 -7.89 -10.52
CA ASN A 85 2.80 -9.17 -10.23
C ASN A 85 2.32 -9.78 -8.90
N MET A 86 1.50 -9.04 -8.14
CA MET A 86 0.98 -9.43 -6.84
C MET A 86 2.11 -9.69 -5.85
N GLN A 87 3.03 -8.73 -5.78
CA GLN A 87 4.26 -8.80 -4.99
C GLN A 87 4.38 -7.56 -4.12
N PHE A 88 5.17 -7.66 -3.07
CA PHE A 88 5.66 -6.46 -2.38
C PHE A 88 7.18 -6.49 -2.35
N VAL A 89 7.76 -5.37 -2.77
CA VAL A 89 9.16 -5.25 -3.18
C VAL A 89 9.85 -4.23 -2.30
N ALA A 90 11.07 -4.52 -1.87
CA ALA A 90 11.88 -3.63 -1.07
C ALA A 90 12.30 -2.39 -1.88
N LEU A 91 11.99 -1.19 -1.37
CA LEU A 91 12.41 0.09 -1.97
C LEU A 91 13.78 0.55 -1.48
N LYS A 92 14.24 -0.02 -0.35
CA LYS A 92 15.46 0.31 0.39
C LYS A 92 16.03 -0.99 0.94
N ASP A 93 17.27 -0.96 1.41
CA ASP A 93 17.81 -2.09 2.18
C ASP A 93 17.05 -2.19 3.51
N LEU A 94 16.65 -3.41 3.87
CA LEU A 94 15.85 -3.73 5.05
C LEU A 94 16.67 -4.62 5.98
N PRO A 95 17.37 -4.06 6.99
CA PRO A 95 17.94 -4.86 8.07
C PRO A 95 16.87 -5.71 8.77
N VAL A 96 17.27 -6.80 9.42
CA VAL A 96 16.35 -7.62 10.22
C VAL A 96 15.65 -6.77 11.28
N GLY A 97 14.34 -6.95 11.45
CA GLY A 97 13.52 -6.25 12.45
C GLY A 97 13.04 -4.86 12.01
N THR A 98 13.24 -4.48 10.74
CA THR A 98 12.70 -3.25 10.16
C THR A 98 11.18 -3.34 10.03
N GLU A 99 10.48 -2.32 10.51
CA GLU A 99 9.05 -2.17 10.25
C GLU A 99 8.81 -1.90 8.77
N LEU A 100 7.96 -2.70 8.14
CA LEU A 100 7.56 -2.55 6.76
C LEU A 100 6.43 -1.53 6.64
N THR A 101 6.60 -0.58 5.73
CA THR A 101 5.60 0.44 5.44
C THR A 101 5.49 0.68 3.94
N PHE A 102 4.28 0.94 3.47
CA PHE A 102 4.03 1.33 2.08
C PHE A 102 3.22 2.61 1.99
N PHE A 103 3.28 3.25 0.84
CA PHE A 103 2.53 4.48 0.60
C PHE A 103 1.12 4.12 0.15
N TYR A 104 0.14 4.04 1.06
CA TYR A 104 -1.25 3.62 0.73
C TYR A 104 -1.83 4.25 -0.56
N PRO A 105 -1.66 5.57 -0.83
CA PRO A 105 -2.14 6.15 -2.08
C PRO A 105 -1.51 5.57 -3.36
N SER A 106 -0.42 4.79 -3.28
CA SER A 106 0.16 4.10 -4.43
C SER A 106 -0.77 3.05 -5.03
N THR A 107 -1.71 2.52 -4.24
CA THR A 107 -2.73 1.58 -4.70
C THR A 107 -4.14 2.16 -4.54
N GLU A 108 -4.40 2.90 -3.46
CA GLU A 108 -5.73 3.40 -3.14
C GLU A 108 -6.01 4.75 -3.78
N TRP A 109 -6.91 4.78 -4.76
CA TRP A 109 -7.38 6.04 -5.35
C TRP A 109 -8.15 6.89 -4.32
N THR A 110 -8.98 6.24 -3.51
CA THR A 110 -9.69 6.82 -2.38
C THR A 110 -9.63 5.84 -1.22
N MET A 111 -9.32 6.33 -0.03
CA MET A 111 -9.40 5.52 1.19
C MET A 111 -10.86 5.31 1.58
N GLN A 112 -11.22 4.10 1.99
CA GLN A 112 -12.52 3.85 2.63
C GLN A 112 -12.61 4.62 3.96
N GLN A 113 -11.52 4.66 4.71
CA GLN A 113 -11.40 5.34 6.00
C GLN A 113 -10.15 6.21 5.98
N PRO A 114 -10.28 7.52 5.70
CA PRO A 114 -9.20 8.46 5.86
C PRO A 114 -8.69 8.55 7.31
N PHE A 115 -7.42 8.90 7.47
CA PHE A 115 -6.78 8.97 8.80
C PHE A 115 -5.72 10.08 8.87
N GLU A 116 -5.44 10.53 10.10
CA GLU A 116 -4.31 11.41 10.40
C GLU A 116 -2.99 10.61 10.34
N CYS A 117 -2.01 11.14 9.62
CA CYS A 117 -0.75 10.45 9.38
C CYS A 117 0.29 10.79 10.44
N TRP A 118 0.79 9.76 11.13
CA TRP A 118 1.82 9.88 12.16
C TRP A 118 3.14 9.19 11.77
N CYS A 119 3.40 8.98 10.47
CA CYS A 119 4.58 8.24 9.99
C CYS A 119 5.95 8.89 10.29
N GLY A 120 5.97 10.15 10.76
CA GLY A 120 7.20 10.85 11.12
C GLY A 120 8.08 11.32 9.95
N ALA A 121 7.73 10.98 8.71
CA ALA A 121 8.51 11.38 7.53
C ALA A 121 8.52 12.91 7.33
N SER A 122 9.63 13.46 6.84
CA SER A 122 9.79 14.90 6.58
C SER A 122 8.83 15.43 5.52
N ASN A 123 8.42 14.57 4.60
CA ASN A 123 7.44 14.81 3.53
C ASN A 123 6.02 14.33 3.91
N CYS A 124 5.70 14.17 5.20
CA CYS A 124 4.43 13.64 5.65
C CYS A 124 3.22 14.47 5.15
N LEU A 125 2.24 13.78 4.57
CA LEU A 125 0.99 14.35 4.05
C LEU A 125 0.05 14.90 5.13
N LYS A 126 0.29 14.58 6.41
CA LYS A 126 -0.53 14.89 7.59
C LYS A 126 -1.90 14.21 7.63
N GLU A 127 -2.55 14.02 6.49
CA GLU A 127 -3.81 13.30 6.35
C GLU A 127 -3.76 12.43 5.09
N VAL A 128 -4.23 11.19 5.18
CA VAL A 128 -4.25 10.23 4.06
C VAL A 128 -5.71 9.95 3.66
N LYS A 129 -6.11 10.48 2.50
CA LYS A 129 -7.46 10.29 1.91
C LYS A 129 -7.47 9.44 0.63
N GLY A 130 -6.29 9.03 0.15
CA GLY A 130 -6.09 8.33 -1.13
C GLY A 130 -5.56 9.27 -2.22
N ALA A 131 -5.07 8.69 -3.32
CA ALA A 131 -4.35 9.43 -4.37
C ALA A 131 -5.18 10.54 -5.03
N ARG A 132 -6.50 10.41 -5.08
CA ARG A 132 -7.41 11.42 -5.65
C ARG A 132 -7.20 12.81 -5.06
N PHE A 133 -6.78 12.90 -3.81
CA PHE A 133 -6.69 14.17 -3.08
C PHE A 133 -5.26 14.71 -2.94
N ILE A 134 -4.30 14.10 -3.65
CA ILE A 134 -2.87 14.46 -3.59
C ILE A 134 -2.46 15.07 -4.93
N ASP A 135 -1.68 16.14 -4.88
CA ASP A 135 -1.08 16.78 -6.07
C ASP A 135 -0.26 15.76 -6.87
N GLY A 136 -0.44 15.74 -8.20
CA GLY A 136 0.25 14.81 -9.10
C GLY A 136 1.78 14.86 -8.94
N LYS A 137 2.37 16.03 -8.69
CA LYS A 137 3.82 16.19 -8.48
C LYS A 137 4.33 15.52 -7.20
N ILE A 138 3.46 15.32 -6.21
CA ILE A 138 3.78 14.57 -5.00
C ILE A 138 3.69 13.08 -5.31
N LEU A 139 2.61 12.65 -5.97
CA LEU A 139 2.39 11.25 -6.36
C LEU A 139 3.51 10.71 -7.27
N GLU A 140 3.98 11.51 -8.23
CA GLU A 140 5.08 11.18 -9.15
C GLU A 140 6.42 10.86 -8.45
N LYS A 141 6.57 11.21 -7.17
CA LYS A 141 7.76 10.85 -6.37
C LYS A 141 7.70 9.42 -5.81
N HIS A 142 6.58 8.74 -5.98
CA HIS A 142 6.34 7.38 -5.50
C HIS A 142 6.20 6.40 -6.67
N LEU A 143 6.48 5.12 -6.41
CA LEU A 143 6.03 4.06 -7.31
C LEU A 143 4.52 3.88 -7.10
N LEU A 144 3.76 4.09 -8.17
CA LEU A 144 2.31 3.98 -8.19
C LEU A 144 1.91 2.75 -8.99
N SER A 145 0.78 2.16 -8.66
CA SER A 145 0.16 1.15 -9.51
C SER A 145 -0.27 1.75 -10.86
N ASP A 146 -0.41 0.89 -11.87
CA ASP A 146 -0.84 1.29 -13.21
C ASP A 146 -2.22 1.99 -13.17
N HIS A 147 -3.16 1.49 -12.35
CA HIS A 147 -4.49 2.07 -12.24
C HIS A 147 -4.49 3.43 -11.54
N VAL A 148 -3.69 3.63 -10.49
CA VAL A 148 -3.57 4.94 -9.82
C VAL A 148 -2.95 5.96 -10.77
N THR A 149 -1.90 5.57 -11.51
CA THR A 149 -1.27 6.42 -12.53
C THR A 149 -2.27 6.87 -13.59
N LYS A 150 -3.09 5.93 -14.09
CA LYS A 150 -4.14 6.25 -15.07
C LYS A 150 -5.19 7.21 -14.51
N LEU A 151 -5.70 6.94 -13.31
CA LEU A 151 -6.72 7.76 -12.66
C LEU A 151 -6.21 9.18 -12.33
N MET A 152 -4.95 9.29 -11.91
CA MET A 152 -4.26 10.58 -11.69
C MET A 152 -4.22 11.40 -12.99
N ASN A 153 -3.74 10.79 -14.09
CA ASN A 153 -3.65 11.47 -15.38
C ASN A 153 -5.02 11.92 -15.90
N ASP A 154 -6.05 11.08 -15.73
CA ASP A 154 -7.42 11.42 -16.12
C ASP A 154 -8.00 12.56 -15.28
N ARG A 155 -7.77 12.56 -13.95
CA ARG A 155 -8.14 13.66 -13.05
C ARG A 155 -7.47 14.96 -13.49
N ASP A 156 -6.14 14.96 -13.62
CA ASP A 156 -5.35 16.17 -13.87
C ASP A 156 -5.65 16.74 -15.26
N ARG A 157 -5.91 15.89 -16.26
CA ARG A 157 -6.38 16.32 -17.59
C ARG A 157 -7.74 17.01 -17.50
N THR A 158 -8.66 16.43 -16.73
CA THR A 158 -10.03 16.96 -16.57
C THR A 158 -10.02 18.30 -15.84
N GLU A 159 -9.25 18.41 -14.75
CA GLU A 159 -9.14 19.65 -13.99
C GLU A 159 -8.51 20.78 -14.81
N LYS A 160 -7.48 20.49 -15.63
CA LYS A 160 -6.90 21.46 -16.57
C LYS A 160 -7.89 21.91 -17.64
N ALA A 161 -8.72 21.01 -18.16
CA ALA A 161 -9.72 21.34 -19.17
C ALA A 161 -10.85 22.22 -18.61
N VAL A 162 -11.18 22.09 -17.32
CA VAL A 162 -12.20 22.92 -16.64
C VAL A 162 -11.65 24.29 -16.23
N ALA A 163 -10.33 24.42 -16.06
CA ALA A 163 -9.67 25.66 -15.67
C ALA A 163 -9.37 26.61 -16.87
N LEU A 164 -9.71 26.20 -18.09
CA LEU A 164 -9.59 26.98 -19.34
C LEU A 164 -10.95 27.52 -19.78
#